data_AF-S5N7B5-F1
#
_entry.id   AF-S5N7B5-F1
#
_cell.length_a   1.000
_cell.length_b   1.000
_cell.length_c   1.000
_cell.angle_alpha   90.00
_cell.angle_beta   90.00
_cell.angle_gamma   90.00
#
_symmetry.space_group_name_H-M   'P 1'
#
loop_
_entity.id
_entity.type
_entity.pdbx_description
1 polymer ?
#
loop_
_entity_poly.entity_id
_entity_poly.type
_entity_poly.pdbx_seq_one_letter_code
_entity_poly.pdbx_strand_id
1 'polypeptide(L)'
;MNNFVEMKLPSDLQDAIKQLISSSVAQIVDETQRKYNYRPYMNKQETAEYLHISPKTLLDWEAKYTDIPTIEIEGVKRYRRTDLDNWMETHKINK
;
A
#
# COMPACT_ATOMS: atom_id res chain seq x y z
N MET A 1 5.39 20.81 51.94
CA MET A 1 4.45 19.95 51.18
C MET A 1 4.64 20.30 49.70
N ASN A 2 5.21 19.40 48.90
CA ASN A 2 5.35 19.62 47.46
C ASN A 2 4.03 19.26 46.79
N ASN A 3 3.20 20.26 46.52
CA ASN A 3 2.01 20.10 45.68
C ASN A 3 2.44 20.10 44.21
N PHE A 4 2.81 18.94 43.68
CA PHE A 4 2.81 18.74 42.24
C PHE A 4 1.36 18.63 41.78
N VAL A 5 0.82 19.73 41.25
CA VAL A 5 -0.43 19.70 40.51
C VAL A 5 -0.13 18.98 39.19
N GLU A 6 -0.71 17.79 39.02
CA GLU A 6 -0.63 17.03 37.77
C GLU A 6 -1.35 17.85 36.69
N MET A 7 -0.57 18.65 35.95
CA MET A 7 -1.09 19.58 34.96
C MET A 7 -1.47 18.79 33.71
N LYS A 8 -2.70 18.26 33.71
CA LYS A 8 -3.26 17.61 32.52
C LYS A 8 -3.58 18.69 31.48
N LEU A 9 -3.04 18.51 30.28
CA LEU A 9 -3.39 19.34 29.13
C LEU A 9 -4.93 19.41 29.00
N PRO A 10 -5.52 20.60 28.84
CA PRO A 10 -6.95 20.73 28.58
C PRO A 10 -7.36 19.87 27.38
N SER A 11 -8.51 19.20 27.45
CA SER A 11 -9.01 18.30 26.39
C SER A 11 -8.99 18.97 25.01
N ASP A 12 -9.40 20.22 24.96
CA ASP A 12 -9.52 21.00 23.73
C ASP A 12 -8.16 21.21 23.07
N LEU A 13 -7.11 21.39 23.89
CA LEU A 13 -5.74 21.51 23.41
C LEU A 13 -5.19 20.15 22.97
N GLN A 14 -5.52 19.06 23.66
CA GLN A 14 -5.14 17.72 23.23
C GLN A 14 -5.78 17.38 21.87
N ASP A 15 -7.04 17.73 21.67
CA ASP A 15 -7.76 17.43 20.44
C ASP A 15 -7.29 18.31 19.28
N ALA A 16 -6.97 19.59 19.53
CA ALA A 16 -6.32 20.45 18.56
C ALA A 16 -4.96 19.88 18.12
N ILE A 17 -4.15 19.38 19.07
CA ILE A 17 -2.86 18.76 18.76
C ILE A 17 -3.06 17.47 17.94
N LYS A 18 -4.01 16.61 18.31
CA LYS A 18 -4.32 15.38 17.54
C LYS A 18 -4.75 15.70 16.11
N GLN A 19 -5.61 16.71 15.94
CA GLN A 19 -6.06 17.13 14.60
C GLN A 19 -4.90 17.65 13.76
N LEU A 20 -4.05 18.50 14.33
CA LEU A 20 -2.88 19.05 13.64
C LEU A 20 -1.86 17.96 13.25
N ILE A 21 -1.62 16.99 14.12
CA ILE A 21 -0.77 15.83 13.80
C ILE A 21 -1.42 15.00 12.69
N SER A 22 -2.71 14.71 12.80
CA SER A 22 -3.42 13.88 11.81
C SER A 22 -3.42 14.53 10.42
N SER A 23 -3.65 15.84 10.35
CA SER A 23 -3.61 16.57 9.08
C SER A 23 -2.20 16.62 8.49
N SER A 24 -1.18 16.82 9.32
CA SER A 24 0.22 16.83 8.88
C SER A 24 0.66 15.46 8.36
N VAL A 25 0.28 14.38 9.05
CA VAL A 25 0.54 13.01 8.60
C VAL A 25 -0.18 12.72 7.28
N ALA A 26 -1.46 13.06 7.17
CA ALA A 26 -2.23 12.86 5.94
C ALA A 26 -1.60 13.60 4.74
N GLN A 27 -1.16 14.83 4.95
CA GLN A 27 -0.49 15.63 3.93
C GLN A 27 0.85 14.98 3.50
N ILE A 28 1.67 14.55 4.45
CA ILE A 28 2.95 13.86 4.13
C ILE A 28 2.70 12.58 3.34
N VAL A 29 1.68 11.79 3.70
CA VAL A 29 1.32 10.56 2.98
C VAL A 29 0.88 10.86 1.55
N ASP A 30 0.01 11.85 1.36
CA ASP A 30 -0.46 12.25 0.02
C ASP A 30 0.68 12.81 -0.85
N GLU A 31 1.52 13.68 -0.30
CA GLU A 31 2.71 14.20 -0.97
C GLU A 31 3.69 13.09 -1.35
N THR A 32 3.89 12.11 -0.46
CA THR A 32 4.74 10.93 -0.71
C THR A 32 4.14 10.05 -1.80
N GLN A 33 2.84 9.77 -1.77
CA GLN A 33 2.16 8.99 -2.82
C GLN A 33 2.28 9.65 -4.19
N ARG A 34 2.10 10.97 -4.26
CA ARG A 34 2.27 11.76 -5.49
C ARG A 34 3.73 11.79 -5.96
N LYS A 35 4.67 12.03 -5.05
CA LYS A 35 6.10 12.16 -5.35
C LYS A 35 6.74 10.85 -5.80
N TYR A 36 6.37 9.74 -5.17
CA TYR A 36 6.89 8.41 -5.51
C TYR A 36 6.03 7.66 -6.52
N ASN A 37 5.00 8.32 -7.06
CA ASN A 37 4.14 7.79 -8.11
C ASN A 37 3.67 6.37 -7.75
N TYR A 38 3.15 6.22 -6.51
CA TYR A 38 2.58 4.96 -6.03
C TYR A 38 1.34 4.68 -6.88
N ARG A 39 1.56 4.12 -8.06
CA ARG A 39 0.53 3.68 -8.97
C ARG A 39 0.04 2.35 -8.43
N PRO A 40 -1.14 2.30 -7.79
CA PRO A 40 -1.62 1.07 -7.17
C PRO A 40 -1.85 0.00 -8.23
N TYR A 41 -2.20 0.42 -9.45
CA TYR A 41 -2.41 -0.43 -10.61
C TYR A 41 -1.19 -0.38 -11.54
N MET A 42 -0.66 -1.54 -11.82
CA MET A 42 0.50 -1.75 -12.67
C MET A 42 0.05 -2.40 -13.98
N ASN A 43 0.72 -2.06 -15.08
CA ASN A 43 0.64 -2.85 -16.30
C ASN A 43 1.49 -4.14 -16.16
N LYS A 44 1.48 -4.99 -17.19
CA LYS A 44 2.21 -6.27 -17.17
C LYS A 44 3.72 -6.12 -16.98
N GLN A 45 4.33 -5.13 -17.64
CA GLN A 45 5.76 -4.86 -17.52
C GLN A 45 6.11 -4.37 -16.11
N GLU A 46 5.37 -3.38 -15.61
CA GLU A 46 5.54 -2.84 -14.24
C GLU A 46 5.34 -3.93 -13.18
N THR A 47 4.45 -4.89 -13.43
CA THR A 47 4.20 -6.02 -12.51
C THR A 47 5.37 -7.00 -12.50
N ALA A 48 5.93 -7.34 -13.66
CA ALA A 48 7.11 -8.19 -13.74
C ALA A 48 8.32 -7.52 -13.07
N GLU A 49 8.52 -6.22 -13.29
CA GLU A 49 9.55 -5.42 -12.63
C GLU A 49 9.35 -5.39 -11.10
N TYR A 50 8.11 -5.15 -10.64
CA TYR A 50 7.75 -5.13 -9.21
C TYR A 50 8.04 -6.45 -8.51
N LEU A 51 7.70 -7.57 -9.15
CA LEU A 51 7.95 -8.91 -8.63
C LEU A 51 9.40 -9.38 -8.82
N HIS A 52 10.26 -8.56 -9.45
CA HIS A 52 11.63 -8.92 -9.82
C HIS A 52 11.74 -10.21 -10.65
N ILE A 53 10.82 -10.40 -11.60
CA ILE A 53 10.79 -11.54 -12.53
C ILE A 53 10.82 -11.07 -13.98
N SER A 54 11.09 -11.99 -14.91
CA SER A 54 10.97 -11.67 -16.34
C SER A 54 9.49 -11.54 -16.75
N PRO A 55 9.15 -10.71 -17.76
CA PRO A 55 7.78 -10.66 -18.30
C PRO A 55 7.29 -12.02 -18.81
N LYS A 56 8.21 -12.86 -19.31
CA LYS A 56 7.90 -14.23 -19.69
C LYS A 56 7.48 -15.09 -18.49
N THR A 57 8.15 -14.97 -17.36
CA THR A 57 7.78 -15.69 -16.14
C THR A 57 6.37 -15.32 -15.68
N LEU A 58 6.01 -14.03 -15.75
CA LEU A 58 4.66 -13.57 -15.44
C LEU A 58 3.60 -14.15 -16.41
N LEU A 59 3.90 -14.19 -17.71
CA LEU A 59 3.05 -14.85 -18.71
C LEU A 59 2.85 -16.35 -18.41
N ASP A 60 3.94 -17.04 -18.07
CA ASP A 60 3.89 -18.46 -17.73
C ASP A 60 3.07 -18.69 -16.44
N TRP A 61 3.12 -17.76 -15.48
CA TRP A 61 2.28 -17.79 -14.28
C TRP A 61 0.80 -17.58 -14.61
N GLU A 62 0.45 -16.60 -15.45
CA GLU A 62 -0.93 -16.40 -15.91
C GLU A 62 -1.51 -17.60 -16.67
N ALA A 63 -0.68 -18.34 -17.38
CA ALA A 63 -1.10 -19.57 -18.05
C ALA A 63 -1.31 -20.73 -17.07
N LYS A 64 -0.60 -20.72 -15.93
CA LYS A 64 -0.60 -21.80 -14.93
C LYS A 64 -1.63 -21.59 -13.82
N TYR A 65 -1.78 -20.36 -13.35
CA TYR A 65 -2.62 -20.00 -12.22
C TYR A 65 -3.83 -19.21 -12.72
N THR A 66 -5.02 -19.69 -12.37
CA THR A 66 -6.30 -19.07 -12.76
C THR A 66 -6.77 -18.01 -11.77
N ASP A 67 -6.05 -17.82 -10.67
CA ASP A 67 -6.44 -16.99 -9.53
C ASP A 67 -5.54 -15.75 -9.33
N ILE A 68 -4.63 -15.47 -10.27
CA ILE A 68 -3.81 -14.25 -10.21
C ILE A 68 -4.72 -13.02 -10.27
N PRO A 69 -4.72 -12.15 -9.25
CA PRO A 69 -5.63 -11.03 -9.17
C PRO A 69 -5.32 -10.02 -10.29
N THR A 70 -6.22 -9.95 -11.26
CA THR A 70 -6.09 -9.14 -12.46
C THR A 70 -7.40 -8.42 -12.72
N ILE A 71 -7.32 -7.15 -13.08
CA ILE A 71 -8.44 -6.35 -13.59
C ILE A 71 -8.29 -6.27 -15.09
N GLU A 72 -9.34 -6.62 -15.84
CA GLU A 72 -9.38 -6.49 -17.29
C GLU A 72 -10.54 -5.60 -17.70
N ILE A 73 -10.23 -4.54 -18.45
CA ILE A 73 -11.22 -3.62 -19.03
C ILE A 73 -10.88 -3.50 -20.51
N GLU A 74 -11.79 -3.92 -21.39
CA GLU A 74 -11.62 -3.87 -22.85
C GLU A 74 -10.30 -4.51 -23.35
N GLY A 75 -9.91 -5.66 -22.76
CA GLY A 75 -8.67 -6.37 -23.13
C GLY A 75 -7.40 -5.78 -22.52
N VAL A 76 -7.48 -4.67 -21.78
CA VAL A 76 -6.35 -4.08 -21.06
C VAL A 76 -6.29 -4.63 -19.64
N LYS A 77 -5.21 -5.37 -19.35
CA LYS A 77 -4.96 -5.95 -18.03
C LYS A 77 -4.19 -5.00 -17.10
N ARG A 78 -4.58 -4.97 -15.83
CA ARG A 78 -3.93 -4.26 -14.73
C ARG A 78 -3.86 -5.12 -13.48
N TYR A 79 -2.82 -4.93 -12.68
CA TYR A 79 -2.55 -5.66 -11.45
C TYR A 79 -2.47 -4.67 -10.30
N ARG A 80 -3.26 -4.90 -9.25
CA ARG A 80 -3.18 -4.07 -8.05
C ARG A 80 -2.09 -4.62 -7.14
N ARG A 81 -1.13 -3.77 -6.72
CA ARG A 81 0.00 -4.18 -5.86
C ARG A 81 -0.44 -4.97 -4.63
N THR A 82 -1.39 -4.44 -3.87
CA THR A 82 -1.87 -5.07 -2.63
C THR A 82 -2.52 -6.42 -2.85
N ASP A 83 -3.26 -6.59 -3.95
CA ASP A 83 -3.95 -7.84 -4.23
C ASP A 83 -2.93 -8.90 -4.67
N LEU A 84 -1.92 -8.48 -5.45
CA LEU A 84 -0.81 -9.32 -5.85
C LEU A 84 0.06 -9.74 -4.65
N ASP A 85 0.36 -8.84 -3.73
CA ASP A 85 1.09 -9.16 -2.48
C ASP A 85 0.32 -10.22 -1.67
N ASN A 86 -0.99 -10.05 -1.52
CA ASN A 86 -1.83 -11.04 -0.84
C ASN A 86 -1.80 -12.40 -1.56
N TRP A 87 -1.88 -12.42 -2.89
CA TRP A 87 -1.78 -13.65 -3.69
C TRP A 87 -0.41 -14.32 -3.54
N MET A 88 0.68 -13.57 -3.44
CA MET A 88 2.01 -14.13 -3.16
C MET A 88 2.05 -14.81 -1.79
N GLU A 89 1.45 -14.21 -0.76
CA GLU A 89 1.37 -14.82 0.57
C GLU A 89 0.56 -16.12 0.59
N THR A 90 -0.51 -16.23 -0.22
CA THR A 90 -1.26 -17.51 -0.32
C THR A 90 -0.45 -18.64 -0.96
N HIS A 91 0.59 -18.30 -1.72
CA HIS A 91 1.49 -19.25 -2.41
C HIS A 91 2.78 -19.55 -1.63
N LYS A 92 2.90 -19.01 -0.41
CA LYS A 92 4.07 -19.20 0.44
C LYS A 92 4.19 -20.66 0.89
N ILE A 93 5.32 -21.29 0.55
CA ILE A 93 5.67 -22.61 1.08
C ILE A 93 6.45 -22.39 2.37
N ASN A 94 5.83 -22.67 3.51
CA ASN A 94 6.53 -22.70 4.79
C ASN A 94 7.41 -23.97 4.82
N LYS A 95 8.73 -23.79 4.68
CA LYS A 95 9.72 -24.85 4.87
C LYS A 95 10.24 -24.85 6.30
#